data_AF-A0A519UZ03-F1
#
_entry.id   AF-A0A519UZ03-F1
#
_cell.length_a   1.000
_cell.length_b   1.000
_cell.length_c   1.000
_cell.angle_alpha   90.00
_cell.angle_beta   90.00
_cell.angle_gamma   90.00
#
_symmetry.space_group_name_H-M   'P 1'
#
loop_
_entity.id
_entity.type
_entity.pdbx_description
1 polymer ?
#
loop_
_entity_poly.entity_id
_entity_poly.type
_entity_poly.pdbx_seq_one_letter_code
_entity_poly.pdbx_strand_id
1 'polypeptide(L)'
;TEWSASLLQRLALVKAANLFGGNDLTQAITGIRAARALTFAPTSTRALDLSQQGLLNEATGLLQAEKYTALSAGTSSGGNYNSVIRTSGDKVSELVATGTLPNAADSFVLVQVEGNFTRAQAEALAKVLPQVVQQTGQ
;
A
#
# COMPACT_ATOMS: atom_id res chain seq x y z
N THR A 1 -1.50 -10.71 -12.10
CA THR A 1 -2.34 -9.76 -12.87
C THR A 1 -3.74 -9.63 -12.29
N GLU A 2 -4.33 -10.68 -11.70
CA GLU A 2 -5.67 -10.62 -11.09
C GLU A 2 -5.74 -9.72 -9.84
N TRP A 3 -4.69 -9.73 -9.00
CA TRP A 3 -4.63 -8.92 -7.77
C TRP A 3 -4.65 -7.41 -8.02
N SER A 4 -3.95 -6.92 -9.06
CA SER A 4 -3.96 -5.48 -9.40
C SER A 4 -5.32 -5.02 -9.92
N ALA A 5 -6.02 -5.87 -10.69
CA ALA A 5 -7.37 -5.57 -11.17
C ALA A 5 -8.38 -5.55 -10.00
N SER A 6 -8.29 -6.53 -9.10
CA SER A 6 -9.11 -6.59 -7.88
C SER A 6 -8.86 -5.39 -6.95
N LEU A 7 -7.59 -5.00 -6.78
CA LEU A 7 -7.21 -3.80 -6.01
C LEU A 7 -7.85 -2.53 -6.59
N LEU A 8 -7.76 -2.32 -7.90
CA LEU A 8 -8.36 -1.15 -8.56
C LEU A 8 -9.90 -1.16 -8.47
N GLN A 9 -10.54 -2.32 -8.60
CA GLN A 9 -11.99 -2.47 -8.44
C GLN A 9 -12.44 -2.10 -7.02
N ARG A 10 -11.71 -2.56 -5.99
CA ARG A 10 -12.03 -2.24 -4.60
C ARG A 10 -11.74 -0.78 -4.27
N LEU A 11 -10.69 -0.20 -4.83
CA LEU A 11 -10.45 1.24 -4.74
C LEU A 11 -11.59 2.04 -5.40
N ALA A 12 -12.12 1.59 -6.53
CA ALA A 12 -13.30 2.20 -7.14
C ALA A 12 -14.56 2.08 -6.26
N LEU A 13 -14.74 0.96 -5.54
CA LEU A 13 -15.83 0.79 -4.58
C LEU A 13 -15.67 1.69 -3.35
N VAL A 14 -14.45 1.80 -2.81
CA VAL A 14 -14.10 2.75 -1.75
C VAL A 14 -14.39 4.18 -2.19
N LYS A 15 -14.05 4.53 -3.43
CA LYS A 15 -14.39 5.83 -4.02
C LYS A 15 -15.90 6.02 -4.01
N ALA A 16 -16.67 5.08 -4.56
CA ALA A 16 -18.13 5.15 -4.62
C ALA A 16 -18.77 5.36 -3.23
N ALA A 17 -18.27 4.67 -2.21
CA ALA A 17 -18.72 4.81 -0.83
C ALA A 17 -18.33 6.17 -0.20
N ASN A 18 -17.17 6.74 -0.58
CA ASN A 18 -16.65 8.00 -0.03
C ASN A 18 -17.01 9.25 -0.84
N LEU A 19 -17.77 9.14 -1.93
CA LEU A 19 -18.25 10.27 -2.74
C LEU A 19 -19.00 11.32 -1.91
N PHE A 20 -19.52 10.95 -0.74
CA PHE A 20 -20.28 11.82 0.16
C PHE A 20 -19.46 12.42 1.32
N GLY A 21 -18.18 12.08 1.50
CA GLY A 21 -17.46 12.40 2.75
C GLY A 21 -15.98 12.82 2.67
N GLY A 22 -15.27 12.67 1.54
CA GLY A 22 -13.84 13.00 1.48
C GLY A 22 -13.31 13.36 0.10
N ASN A 23 -12.96 14.63 -0.12
CA ASN A 23 -12.43 15.11 -1.40
C ASN A 23 -11.03 14.54 -1.69
N ASP A 24 -10.13 14.49 -0.71
CA ASP A 24 -8.74 14.05 -0.94
C ASP A 24 -8.64 12.58 -1.34
N LEU A 25 -9.34 11.67 -0.65
CA LEU A 25 -9.32 10.24 -1.01
C LEU A 25 -9.93 10.00 -2.40
N THR A 26 -11.04 10.66 -2.72
CA THR A 26 -11.72 10.54 -4.02
C THR A 26 -10.82 11.04 -5.17
N GLN A 27 -10.17 12.19 -4.97
CA GLN A 27 -9.23 12.76 -5.93
C GLN A 27 -7.98 11.89 -6.06
N ALA A 28 -7.47 11.37 -4.94
CA ALA A 28 -6.31 10.48 -4.93
C ALA A 28 -6.58 9.19 -5.71
N ILE A 29 -7.73 8.53 -5.50
CA ILE A 29 -8.11 7.33 -6.26
C ILE A 29 -8.23 7.62 -7.76
N THR A 30 -8.77 8.79 -8.13
CA THR A 30 -8.89 9.22 -9.53
C THR A 30 -7.53 9.51 -10.17
N GLY A 31 -6.54 9.95 -9.37
CA GLY A 31 -5.19 10.24 -9.83
C GLY A 31 -4.29 9.00 -10.01
N ILE A 32 -4.78 7.79 -9.68
CA ILE A 32 -4.02 6.54 -9.83
C ILE A 32 -3.83 6.23 -11.31
N ARG A 33 -2.57 6.06 -11.72
CA ARG A 33 -2.19 5.64 -13.07
C ARG A 33 -1.88 4.15 -13.13
N ALA A 34 -1.27 3.62 -12.07
CA ALA A 34 -1.01 2.19 -11.92
C ALA A 34 -1.07 1.81 -10.44
N ALA A 35 -1.54 0.60 -10.18
CA ALA A 35 -1.49 0.00 -8.85
C ALA A 35 -1.04 -1.46 -8.96
N ARG A 36 -0.05 -1.82 -8.16
CA ARG A 36 0.53 -3.17 -8.09
C ARG A 36 0.50 -3.63 -6.65
N ALA A 37 0.24 -4.91 -6.46
CA ALA A 37 0.35 -5.55 -5.17
C ALA A 37 1.08 -6.88 -5.35
N LEU A 38 2.08 -7.10 -4.50
CA LEU A 38 2.88 -8.30 -4.41
C LEU A 38 2.65 -8.89 -3.03
N THR A 39 2.32 -10.18 -2.99
CA THR A 39 2.13 -10.91 -1.76
C THR A 39 3.07 -12.10 -1.73
N PHE A 40 3.64 -12.37 -0.56
CA PHE A 40 4.43 -13.55 -0.30
C PHE A 40 3.83 -14.29 0.88
N ALA A 41 3.20 -15.43 0.59
CA ALA A 41 2.58 -16.30 1.59
C ALA A 41 3.48 -17.52 1.84
N PRO A 42 4.21 -17.56 2.97
CA PRO A 42 5.09 -18.68 3.26
C PRO A 42 4.28 -19.95 3.53
N THR A 43 4.64 -21.06 2.88
CA THR A 43 3.98 -22.37 3.04
C THR A 43 4.69 -23.29 4.04
N SER A 44 5.80 -22.84 4.63
CA SER A 44 6.56 -23.57 5.64
C SER A 44 7.12 -22.64 6.70
N THR A 45 7.40 -23.17 7.90
CA THR A 45 7.97 -22.40 9.02
C THR A 45 9.31 -21.73 8.66
N ARG A 46 10.17 -22.39 7.88
CA ARG A 46 11.45 -21.78 7.44
C ARG A 46 11.23 -20.62 6.48
N ALA A 47 10.27 -20.73 5.57
CA ALA A 47 9.93 -19.64 4.65
C ALA A 47 9.31 -18.44 5.41
N LEU A 48 8.58 -18.73 6.49
CA LEU A 48 8.06 -17.72 7.40
C LEU A 48 9.19 -16.95 8.10
N ASP A 49 10.14 -17.67 8.70
CA ASP A 49 11.29 -17.05 9.36
C ASP A 49 12.10 -16.15 8.40
N LEU A 50 12.33 -16.62 7.16
CA LEU A 50 13.02 -15.83 6.12
C LEU A 50 12.25 -14.59 5.69
N SER A 51 10.92 -14.68 5.58
CA SER A 51 10.05 -13.55 5.27
C SER A 51 10.13 -12.48 6.37
N GLN A 52 10.05 -12.90 7.63
CA GLN A 52 10.07 -12.02 8.80
C GLN A 52 11.45 -11.39 9.04
N GLN A 53 12.54 -12.13 8.83
CA GLN A 53 13.89 -11.66 9.14
C GLN A 53 14.58 -10.94 7.96
N GLY A 54 14.31 -11.35 6.72
CA GLY A 54 15.06 -10.90 5.54
C GLY A 54 14.25 -9.97 4.64
N LEU A 55 13.06 -10.39 4.21
CA LEU A 55 12.34 -9.74 3.13
C LEU A 55 11.85 -8.33 3.49
N LEU A 56 11.28 -8.15 4.68
CA LEU A 56 10.85 -6.83 5.17
C LEU A 56 12.03 -5.85 5.30
N ASN A 57 13.17 -6.35 5.79
CA ASN A 57 14.38 -5.56 5.97
C ASN A 57 15.01 -5.19 4.63
N GLU A 58 15.06 -6.12 3.69
CA GLU A 58 15.56 -5.88 2.32
C GLU A 58 14.69 -4.89 1.57
N ALA A 59 13.35 -5.05 1.61
CA ALA A 59 12.42 -4.09 1.03
C ALA A 59 12.60 -2.70 1.63
N THR A 60 12.76 -2.61 2.96
CA THR A 60 13.02 -1.33 3.63
C THR A 60 14.33 -0.71 3.19
N GLY A 61 15.40 -1.49 3.08
CA GLY A 61 16.72 -1.02 2.63
C GLY A 61 16.71 -0.53 1.18
N LEU A 62 16.04 -1.26 0.28
CA LEU A 62 15.87 -0.87 -1.12
C LEU A 62 15.10 0.45 -1.23
N LEU A 63 13.99 0.59 -0.51
CA LEU A 63 13.19 1.83 -0.53
C LEU A 63 13.99 3.04 0.00
N GLN A 64 14.84 2.84 1.01
CA GLN A 64 15.74 3.89 1.50
C GLN A 64 16.80 4.26 0.46
N ALA A 65 17.44 3.26 -0.17
CA ALA A 65 18.44 3.48 -1.23
C ALA A 65 17.87 4.24 -2.44
N GLU A 66 16.61 3.96 -2.77
CA GLU A 66 15.86 4.56 -3.87
C GLU A 66 15.23 5.93 -3.53
N LYS A 67 15.66 6.54 -2.43
CA LYS A 67 15.26 7.88 -1.94
C LYS A 67 13.77 8.03 -1.66
N TYR A 68 13.08 6.95 -1.28
CA TYR A 68 11.75 7.10 -0.72
C TYR A 68 11.83 7.76 0.65
N THR A 69 10.83 8.57 0.96
CA THR A 69 10.72 9.27 2.24
C THR A 69 9.54 8.69 3.02
N ALA A 70 9.69 8.57 4.34
CA ALA A 70 8.62 8.07 5.18
C ALA A 70 7.39 8.96 5.08
N LEU A 71 6.23 8.34 4.87
CA LEU A 71 4.94 9.02 4.92
C LEU A 71 4.36 8.77 6.30
N SER A 72 4.21 9.83 7.10
CA SER A 72 3.52 9.75 8.40
C SER A 72 2.01 9.64 8.18
N ALA A 73 1.57 8.52 7.61
CA ALA A 73 0.17 8.15 7.63
C ALA A 73 -0.16 7.72 9.06
N GLY A 74 -0.99 8.49 9.76
CA GLY A 74 -1.46 8.12 11.10
C GLY A 74 -1.94 6.67 11.15
N THR A 75 -1.84 6.04 12.33
CA THR A 75 -2.12 4.62 12.57
C THR A 75 -3.31 4.10 11.75
N SER A 76 -3.03 3.21 10.78
CA SER A 76 -4.11 2.55 10.02
C SER A 76 -4.79 1.52 10.92
N SER A 77 -6.12 1.42 10.86
CA SER A 77 -6.88 0.41 11.61
C SER A 77 -6.69 -1.02 11.06
N GLY A 78 -5.89 -1.20 10.00
CA GLY A 78 -5.72 -2.45 9.25
C GLY A 78 -4.37 -3.15 9.42
N GLY A 79 -3.60 -2.84 10.47
CA GLY A 79 -2.33 -3.50 10.79
C GLY A 79 -1.09 -2.61 10.65
N ASN A 80 0.09 -3.20 10.88
CA ASN A 80 1.39 -2.52 10.87
C ASN A 80 1.89 -2.35 9.43
N TYR A 81 1.35 -1.36 8.72
CA TYR A 81 1.83 -0.98 7.41
C TYR A 81 2.79 0.20 7.52
N ASN A 82 3.99 0.06 6.96
CA ASN A 82 4.91 1.17 6.74
C ASN A 82 4.66 1.75 5.35
N SER A 83 4.41 3.05 5.27
CA SER A 83 4.17 3.76 4.02
C SER A 83 5.31 4.73 3.72
N VAL A 84 5.81 4.68 2.50
CA VAL A 84 6.86 5.58 2.00
C VAL A 84 6.43 6.16 0.65
N ILE A 85 6.94 7.35 0.34
CA ILE A 85 6.60 8.07 -0.88
C ILE A 85 7.84 8.49 -1.64
N ARG A 86 7.72 8.53 -2.97
CA ARG A 86 8.67 9.19 -3.86
C ARG A 86 8.02 10.45 -4.41
N THR A 87 8.76 11.55 -4.35
CA THR A 87 8.33 12.84 -4.87
C THR A 87 9.00 13.14 -6.21
N SER A 88 8.24 13.75 -7.13
CA SER A 88 8.74 14.32 -8.37
C SER A 88 8.27 15.78 -8.43
N GLY A 89 9.19 16.72 -8.25
CA GLY A 89 8.85 18.13 -7.99
C GLY A 89 8.01 18.27 -6.72
N ASP A 90 6.91 19.03 -6.80
CA ASP A 90 6.00 19.30 -5.68
C ASP A 90 4.93 18.21 -5.44
N LYS A 91 5.04 17.09 -6.16
CA LYS A 91 4.02 16.05 -6.20
C LYS A 91 4.57 14.71 -5.75
N VAL A 92 3.71 13.90 -5.16
CA VAL A 92 4.00 12.49 -4.90
C VAL A 92 3.73 11.72 -6.19
N SER A 93 4.78 11.17 -6.77
CA SER A 93 4.69 10.35 -7.98
C SER A 93 4.37 8.89 -7.65
N GLU A 94 4.71 8.46 -6.44
CA GLU A 94 4.61 7.06 -6.03
C GLU A 94 4.41 6.93 -4.53
N LEU A 95 3.52 6.02 -4.14
CA LEU A 95 3.26 5.58 -2.78
C LEU A 95 3.52 4.08 -2.69
N VAL A 96 4.38 3.66 -1.76
CA VAL A 96 4.63 2.25 -1.46
C VAL A 96 4.21 1.97 -0.02
N ALA A 97 3.40 0.94 0.18
CA ALA A 97 3.01 0.45 1.50
C ALA A 97 3.49 -1.00 1.65
N THR A 98 4.20 -1.29 2.73
CA THR A 98 4.68 -2.63 3.08
C THR A 98 4.13 -3.04 4.44
N GLY A 99 3.82 -4.32 4.63
CA GLY A 99 3.28 -4.81 5.91
C GLY A 99 3.06 -6.32 5.91
N THR A 100 2.40 -6.80 6.96
CA THR A 100 1.97 -8.19 7.09
C THR A 100 0.45 -8.31 7.03
N LEU A 101 -0.06 -9.40 6.44
CA LEU A 101 -1.50 -9.68 6.48
C LEU A 101 -1.87 -10.38 7.80
N PRO A 102 -2.83 -9.86 8.57
CA PRO A 102 -3.23 -10.49 9.83
C PRO A 102 -3.88 -11.88 9.65
N ASN A 103 -4.47 -12.15 8.47
CA ASN A 103 -5.34 -13.32 8.26
C ASN A 103 -4.75 -14.37 7.30
N ALA A 104 -3.52 -14.17 6.82
CA ALA A 104 -2.84 -15.10 5.91
C ALA A 104 -1.42 -15.31 6.43
N ALA A 105 -1.21 -16.32 7.28
CA ALA A 105 0.10 -16.86 7.71
C ALA A 105 1.28 -15.86 7.68
N ASP A 106 1.16 -14.71 8.37
CA ASP A 106 2.20 -13.67 8.42
C ASP A 106 2.81 -13.33 7.04
N SER A 107 1.95 -13.25 6.03
CA SER A 107 2.34 -13.02 4.65
C SER A 107 2.83 -11.59 4.49
N PHE A 108 3.99 -11.43 3.86
CA PHE A 108 4.49 -10.11 3.47
C PHE A 108 3.65 -9.57 2.32
N VAL A 109 3.30 -8.28 2.39
CA VAL A 109 2.68 -7.58 1.27
C VAL A 109 3.38 -6.26 1.01
N LEU A 110 3.57 -6.01 -0.29
CA LEU A 110 3.99 -4.74 -0.85
C LEU A 110 2.91 -4.26 -1.81
N VAL A 111 2.42 -3.05 -1.58
CA VAL A 111 1.55 -2.33 -2.50
C VAL A 111 2.29 -1.13 -3.01
N GLN A 112 2.24 -0.93 -4.32
CA GLN A 112 2.79 0.23 -4.99
C GLN A 112 1.67 0.90 -5.78
N VAL A 113 1.53 2.20 -5.60
CA VAL A 113 0.56 3.04 -6.30
C VAL A 113 1.31 4.19 -6.97
N GLU A 114 1.20 4.28 -8.28
CA GLU A 114 1.80 5.33 -9.10
C GLU A 114 0.73 6.34 -9.53
N GLY A 115 1.06 7.62 -9.51
CA GLY A 115 0.14 8.68 -9.90
C GLY A 115 0.72 10.07 -9.74
N ASN A 116 -0.16 11.05 -9.55
CA ASN A 116 0.22 12.45 -9.32
C ASN A 116 -0.61 13.00 -8.15
N PHE A 117 -0.08 12.86 -6.94
CA PHE A 117 -0.82 13.17 -5.71
C PHE A 117 -0.24 14.37 -4.98
N THR A 118 -1.08 15.07 -4.21
CA THR A 118 -0.61 15.88 -3.10
C THR A 118 -0.19 14.99 -1.93
N ARG A 119 0.57 15.52 -0.97
CA ARG A 119 0.93 14.77 0.23
C ARG A 119 -0.32 14.31 1.02
N ALA A 120 -1.31 15.18 1.19
CA ALA A 120 -2.58 14.85 1.85
C ALA A 120 -3.35 13.73 1.14
N GLN A 121 -3.35 13.73 -0.20
CA GLN A 121 -3.94 12.66 -1.01
C GLN A 121 -3.23 11.32 -0.83
N ALA A 122 -1.88 11.33 -0.79
CA ALA A 122 -1.10 10.14 -0.52
C ALA A 122 -1.33 9.60 0.91
N GLU A 123 -1.44 10.48 1.91
CA GLU A 123 -1.78 10.11 3.28
C GLU A 123 -3.19 9.52 3.40
N ALA A 124 -4.16 10.08 2.68
CA ALA A 124 -5.52 9.55 2.64
C ALA A 124 -5.55 8.15 2.00
N LEU A 125 -4.82 7.94 0.89
CA LEU A 125 -4.67 6.61 0.29
C LEU A 125 -4.00 5.62 1.25
N ALA A 126 -2.89 6.01 1.88
CA ALA A 126 -2.13 5.15 2.78
C ALA A 126 -2.96 4.64 3.97
N LYS A 127 -3.95 5.41 4.45
CA LYS A 127 -4.86 4.97 5.52
C LYS A 127 -5.82 3.87 5.09
N VAL A 128 -6.19 3.82 3.81
CA VAL A 128 -7.22 2.92 3.29
C VAL A 128 -6.64 1.69 2.59
N LEU A 129 -5.44 1.81 2.00
CA LEU A 129 -4.76 0.70 1.33
C LEU A 129 -4.70 -0.59 2.16
N PRO A 130 -4.38 -0.58 3.47
CA PRO A 130 -4.37 -1.78 4.30
C PRO A 130 -5.71 -2.53 4.29
N GLN A 131 -6.83 -1.80 4.40
CA GLN A 131 -8.17 -2.40 4.38
C GLN A 131 -8.50 -2.99 3.02
N VAL A 132 -8.13 -2.30 1.94
CA VAL A 132 -8.36 -2.77 0.56
C VAL A 132 -7.55 -4.04 0.27
N VAL A 133 -6.31 -4.10 0.74
CA VAL A 133 -5.44 -5.28 0.61
C VAL A 133 -6.01 -6.48 1.35
N GLN A 134 -6.43 -6.29 2.60
CA GLN A 134 -7.04 -7.37 3.40
C GLN A 134 -8.26 -7.97 2.70
N GLN A 135 -9.10 -7.12 2.12
CA GLN A 135 -10.27 -7.57 1.37
C GLN A 135 -9.90 -8.28 0.06
N THR A 136 -8.81 -7.89 -0.59
CA THR A 136 -8.30 -8.52 -1.83
C THR A 136 -7.75 -9.92 -1.60
N GLY A 137 -7.23 -10.19 -0.40
CA GLY A 137 -6.68 -11.50 -0.03
C GLY A 137 -7.70 -12.53 0.46
N GLN A 138 -8.99 -12.17 0.54
CA GLN A 138 -10.10 -13.09 0.83
C GLN A 138 -10.73 -13.63 -0.45
#